data_AF-A0A973CID5-F1
#
_entry.id   AF-A0A973CID5-F1
#
_cell.length_a   1.000
_cell.length_b   1.000
_cell.length_c   1.000
_cell.angle_alpha   90.00
_cell.angle_beta   90.00
_cell.angle_gamma   90.00
#
_symmetry.space_group_name_H-M   'P 1'
#
loop_
_entity.id
_entity.type
_entity.pdbx_description
1 polymer ?
#
loop_
_entity_poly.entity_id
_entity_poly.type
_entity_poly.pdbx_seq_one_letter_code
_entity_poly.pdbx_strand_id
1 'polypeptide(L)' 'KISGRGVGMDLVKENVEALNGTINLRSASGQGTTITITIPLD' A
#
# COMPACT_ATOMS: atom_id res chain seq x y z
N LYS A 1 7.56 -11.41 -8.82
CA LYS A 1 8.66 -11.34 -7.83
C LYS A 1 8.36 -10.14 -6.93
N ILE A 2 7.75 -10.37 -5.77
CA ILE A 2 7.15 -9.33 -4.91
C ILE A 2 8.30 -8.57 -4.20
N SER A 3 8.74 -7.46 -4.79
CA SER A 3 9.80 -6.59 -4.25
C SER A 3 9.23 -5.52 -3.32
N GLY A 4 8.43 -5.95 -2.33
CA GLY A 4 7.72 -5.05 -1.42
C GLY A 4 7.67 -5.49 0.04
N ARG A 5 8.23 -6.65 0.41
CA ARG A 5 8.31 -7.08 1.82
C ARG A 5 9.48 -6.38 2.52
N GLY A 6 9.40 -5.06 2.64
CA GLY A 6 10.02 -4.39 3.78
C GLY A 6 9.05 -4.52 4.94
N VAL A 7 9.53 -4.81 6.15
CA VAL A 7 8.71 -4.90 7.38
C VAL A 7 7.71 -3.74 7.49
N GLY A 8 8.10 -2.55 7.01
CA GLY A 8 7.22 -1.38 6.95
C GLY A 8 5.97 -1.53 6.07
N MET A 9 6.06 -2.16 4.89
CA MET A 9 4.90 -2.33 4.01
C MET A 9 3.94 -3.41 4.51
N ASP A 10 4.46 -4.46 5.15
CA ASP A 10 3.64 -5.50 5.77
C ASP A 10 2.78 -4.89 6.90
N LEU A 11 3.37 -4.03 7.75
CA LEU A 11 2.64 -3.31 8.81
C LEU A 11 1.63 -2.29 8.25
N VAL A 12 2.01 -1.52 7.23
CA VAL A 12 1.09 -0.56 6.59
C VAL A 12 -0.11 -1.29 6.00
N LYS A 13 0.12 -2.43 5.36
CA LYS A 13 -0.95 -3.25 4.80
C LYS A 13 -1.89 -3.76 5.88
N GLU A 14 -1.36 -4.30 6.98
CA GLU A 14 -2.15 -4.78 8.11
C GLU A 14 -3.04 -3.67 8.70
N ASN A 15 -2.49 -2.47 8.90
CA ASN A 15 -3.24 -1.32 9.40
C ASN A 15 -4.36 -0.86 8.45
N VAL A 16 -4.11 -0.87 7.13
CA VAL A 16 -5.11 -0.50 6.13
C VAL A 16 -6.22 -1.55 6.06
N GLU A 17 -5.88 -2.84 6.11
CA GLU A 17 -6.85 -3.93 6.13
C GLU A 17 -7.72 -3.92 7.40
N ALA A 18 -7.14 -3.59 8.56
CA ALA A 18 -7.87 -3.45 9.82
C ALA A 18 -8.95 -2.34 9.79
N LEU A 19 -8.79 -1.34 8.92
CA LEU A 19 -9.75 -0.27 8.70
C LEU A 19 -10.72 -0.56 7.55
N ASN A 20 -10.82 -1.83 7.10
CA ASN A 20 -11.57 -2.23 5.90
C ASN A 20 -11.16 -1.45 4.64
N GLY A 21 -9.92 -0.95 4.62
CA GLY A 21 -9.36 -0.18 3.54
C GLY A 21 -8.68 -1.04 2.48
N THR A 22 -8.24 -0.40 1.41
CA THR A 22 -7.46 -1.03 0.34
C THR A 22 -6.22 -0.21 0.01
N ILE A 23 -5.13 -0.89 -0.39
CA ILE A 23 -3.87 -0.28 -0.80
C ILE A 23 -3.52 -0.70 -2.24
N ASN A 24 -3.17 0.27 -3.07
CA ASN A 24 -2.71 0.08 -4.44
C ASN A 24 -1.36 0.75 -4.64
N LEU A 25 -0.46 0.09 -5.36
CA LEU A 25 0.87 0.62 -5.68
C LEU A 25 1.08 0.63 -7.19
N ARG A 26 1.46 1.79 -7.72
CA ARG A 26 1.92 1.96 -9.10
C ARG A 26 3.33 2.54 -9.05
N SER A 27 4.28 1.84 -9.66
CA SER A 27 5.66 2.31 -9.74
C SER A 27 6.19 2.04 -11.13
N ALA A 28 6.91 3.00 -11.68
CA ALA A 28 7.63 2.86 -12.93
C ALA A 28 9.01 3.49 -12.81
N SER A 29 10.04 2.76 -13.27
CA SER A 29 11.43 3.23 -13.19
C SER A 29 11.57 4.60 -13.86
N GLY A 30 12.25 5.53 -13.18
CA GLY A 30 12.43 6.90 -13.65
C GLY A 30 11.19 7.81 -13.56
N GLN A 31 10.02 7.28 -13.19
CA GLN A 31 8.77 8.04 -13.03
C GLN A 31 8.32 8.14 -11.57
N GLY A 32 9.00 7.45 -10.67
CA GLY A 32 8.69 7.42 -9.25
C GLY A 32 7.65 6.34 -8.90
N THR A 33 7.11 6.48 -7.69
CA THR A 33 6.17 5.53 -7.10
C THR A 33 4.98 6.29 -6.53
N THR A 34 3.79 5.83 -6.87
CA THR A 34 2.52 6.31 -6.33
C THR A 34 1.87 5.20 -5.53
N ILE A 35 1.51 5.52 -4.30
CA ILE A 35 0.76 4.64 -3.41
C ILE A 35 -0.60 5.30 -3.17
N THR A 36 -1.66 4.54 -3.37
CA THR A 36 -3.04 4.99 -3.16
C THR A 36 -3.67 4.14 -2.06
N ILE A 37 -4.16 4.80 -1.01
CA ILE A 37 -4.85 4.16 0.11
C ILE A 37 -6.29 4.66 0.09
N THR A 38 -7.25 3.73 0.15
CA THR A 38 -8.68 4.04 0.25
C THR A 38 -9.21 3.50 1.56
N ILE A 39 -9.82 4.35 2.37
CA ILE A 39 -10.43 3.99 3.66
C ILE A 39 -11.92 4.38 3.57
N PRO A 40 -12.86 3.48 3.89
CA PRO A 40 -14.28 3.82 4.00
C PRO A 40 -14.50 4.89 5.09
N LEU A 41 -15.45 5.79 4.86
CA LEU A 41 -15.97 6.69 5.89
C LEU A 41 -17.32 6.11 6.36
N ASP A 42 -17.35 5.63 7.60
CA ASP A 42 -18.59 5.36 8.32
C ASP A 42 -19.17 6.66 8.91
#